data_AF-A0A0K8R858-F1
#
_entry.id   AF-A0A0K8R858-F1
#
_cell.length_a   1.000
_cell.length_b   1.000
_cell.length_c   1.000
_cell.angle_alpha   90.00
_cell.angle_beta   90.00
_cell.angle_gamma   90.00
#
_symmetry.space_group_name_H-M   'P 1'
#
loop_
_entity.id
_entity.type
_entity.pdbx_description
1 polymer ?
#
loop_
_entity_poly.entity_id
_entity_poly.type
_entity_poly.pdbx_seq_one_letter_code
_entity_poly.pdbx_strand_id
1 'polypeptide(L)'
;MTMKTFGDKPTAFQLEEDGEFYYIGSEVGNYLRMFRGSLYKKYPSLWRRLVTVDERKKIASLGLGPHSLATGISLLRAVEVDEIFDGKDDKYRAVSVSAEPPVQRRQQAKLSIKLDSNSFVHEKETKSKRGSTWMPTLPNSSHHLDAVPCSTPVNRNRIAHKKIRTFPLLYDDLDPATLHENSAQPEVLVPIRLDMEIEGHKLRDTFTWNKNESQITPEQFAEILCDDLDLPPVCT
;
A
#
# COMPACT_ATOMS: atom_id res chain seq x y z
N MET A 1 17.63 -3.49 2.59
CA MET A 1 17.74 -2.69 1.36
C MET A 1 19.12 -2.05 1.34
N THR A 2 19.93 -2.25 0.31
CA THR A 2 21.22 -1.57 0.18
C THR A 2 20.98 -0.07 -0.05
N MET A 3 21.63 0.80 0.73
CA MET A 3 21.47 2.24 0.57
C MET A 3 21.97 2.69 -0.80
N LYS A 4 21.22 3.56 -1.49
CA LYS A 4 21.68 4.19 -2.74
C LYS A 4 22.74 5.24 -2.40
N THR A 5 23.99 4.94 -2.67
CA THR A 5 25.15 5.82 -2.45
C THR A 5 25.60 6.46 -3.77
N PHE A 6 26.25 7.63 -3.71
CA PHE A 6 26.66 8.38 -4.89
C PHE A 6 28.04 9.01 -4.74
N GLY A 7 28.91 8.81 -5.73
CA GLY A 7 30.29 9.27 -5.70
C GLY A 7 31.19 8.40 -4.82
N ASP A 8 32.36 8.90 -4.50
CA ASP A 8 33.33 8.20 -3.66
C ASP A 8 32.87 8.17 -2.19
N LYS A 9 33.09 7.04 -1.52
CA LYS A 9 32.82 6.92 -0.08
C LYS A 9 33.67 7.96 0.66
N PRO A 10 33.09 8.79 1.55
CA PRO A 10 33.88 9.74 2.33
C PRO A 10 34.93 9.01 3.16
N THR A 11 36.05 9.68 3.44
CA THR A 11 37.16 9.11 4.21
C THR A 11 37.05 9.54 5.66
N ALA A 12 37.07 8.57 6.59
CA ALA A 12 37.09 8.88 8.01
C ALA A 12 38.47 9.41 8.38
N PHE A 13 38.52 10.40 9.27
CA PHE A 13 39.76 10.97 9.78
C PHE A 13 39.74 11.09 11.28
N GLN A 14 40.93 11.11 11.88
CA GLN A 14 41.13 11.25 13.31
C GLN A 14 41.61 12.67 13.62
N LEU A 15 41.11 13.27 14.70
CA LEU A 15 41.51 14.62 15.13
C LEU A 15 42.60 14.62 16.20
N GLU A 16 42.75 13.52 16.92
CA GLU A 16 43.73 13.30 18.00
C GLU A 16 44.39 11.94 17.76
N GLU A 17 45.66 11.75 18.13
CA GLU A 17 46.45 10.56 17.76
C GLU A 17 45.86 9.24 18.32
N ASP A 18 45.17 9.28 19.47
CA ASP A 18 44.41 8.16 20.05
C ASP A 18 42.90 8.44 20.15
N GLY A 19 42.41 9.40 19.37
CA GLY A 19 41.02 9.84 19.40
C GLY A 19 40.06 9.01 18.57
N GLU A 20 38.78 9.35 18.64
CA GLU A 20 37.74 8.76 17.78
C GLU A 20 37.89 9.21 16.32
N PHE A 21 37.38 8.38 15.41
CA PHE A 21 37.26 8.72 13.99
C PHE A 21 35.97 9.48 13.71
N TYR A 22 36.07 10.44 12.80
CA TYR A 22 34.97 11.31 12.42
C TYR A 22 34.82 11.41 10.89
N TYR A 23 33.61 11.74 10.47
CA TYR A 23 33.28 12.15 9.12
C TYR A 23 32.83 13.60 9.06
N ILE A 24 33.03 14.23 7.89
CA ILE A 24 32.46 15.54 7.59
C ILE A 24 30.99 15.37 7.19
N GLY A 25 30.08 16.01 7.93
CA GLY A 25 28.64 15.87 7.70
C GLY A 25 28.17 16.30 6.31
N SER A 26 28.84 17.27 5.67
CA SER A 26 28.52 17.65 4.29
C SER A 26 28.94 16.58 3.27
N GLU A 27 30.05 15.86 3.50
CA GLU A 27 30.48 14.78 2.61
C GLU A 27 29.53 13.59 2.72
N VAL A 28 29.19 13.19 3.94
CA VAL A 28 28.21 12.12 4.19
C VAL A 28 26.85 12.47 3.60
N GLY A 29 26.40 13.72 3.79
CA GLY A 29 25.17 14.22 3.18
C GLY A 29 25.21 14.16 1.65
N ASN A 30 26.32 14.55 1.02
CA ASN A 30 26.48 14.44 -0.43
C ASN A 30 26.47 12.99 -0.91
N TYR A 31 27.21 12.12 -0.24
CA TYR A 31 27.32 10.69 -0.58
C TYR A 31 25.97 9.98 -0.51
N LEU A 32 25.13 10.35 0.47
CA LEU A 32 23.78 9.80 0.65
C LEU A 32 22.68 10.57 -0.11
N ARG A 33 23.02 11.60 -0.89
CA ARG A 33 22.09 12.56 -1.50
C ARG A 33 21.09 13.20 -0.53
N MET A 34 21.52 13.38 0.71
CA MET A 34 20.75 14.02 1.77
C MET A 34 21.24 15.46 1.97
N PHE A 35 20.79 16.35 1.09
CA PHE A 35 21.20 17.76 1.08
C PHE A 35 20.42 18.63 2.08
N ARG A 36 20.96 19.81 2.38
CA ARG A 36 20.29 20.89 3.14
C ARG A 36 19.72 20.44 4.48
N GLY A 37 20.44 19.57 5.18
CA GLY A 37 20.07 19.08 6.51
C GLY A 37 19.02 17.97 6.52
N SER A 38 18.59 17.46 5.36
CA SER A 38 17.73 16.27 5.29
C SER A 38 18.34 15.05 5.96
N LEU A 39 19.69 14.94 5.97
CA LEU A 39 20.41 13.91 6.73
C LEU A 39 20.02 13.92 8.21
N TYR A 40 20.06 15.10 8.83
CA TYR A 40 19.75 15.27 10.25
C TYR A 40 18.25 15.20 10.55
N LYS A 41 17.40 15.51 9.56
CA LYS A 41 15.95 15.32 9.67
C LYS A 41 15.57 13.84 9.63
N LYS A 42 16.26 13.06 8.79
CA LYS A 42 16.05 11.61 8.67
C LYS A 42 16.60 10.87 9.88
N TYR A 43 17.70 11.35 10.45
CA TYR A 43 18.39 10.73 11.58
C TYR A 43 18.50 11.69 12.78
N PRO A 44 17.41 11.94 13.53
CA PRO A 44 17.43 12.88 14.66
C PRO A 44 18.34 12.44 15.81
N SER A 45 18.55 11.12 15.98
CA SER A 45 19.40 10.56 17.05
C SER A 45 20.88 10.48 16.64
N LEU A 46 21.23 10.89 15.42
CA LEU A 46 22.61 10.87 14.93
C LEU A 46 23.43 11.93 15.66
N TRP A 47 24.54 11.51 16.26
CA TRP A 47 25.43 12.44 16.94
C TRP A 47 26.08 13.38 15.95
N ARG A 48 26.07 14.67 16.28
CA ARG A 48 26.77 15.70 15.52
C ARG A 48 27.25 16.82 16.43
N ARG A 49 28.38 17.42 16.09
CA ARG A 49 28.81 18.69 16.69
C ARG A 49 29.49 19.58 15.67
N LEU A 50 29.56 20.87 15.97
CA LEU A 50 30.37 21.80 15.18
C LEU A 50 31.87 21.61 15.49
N VAL A 51 32.67 21.77 14.45
CA VAL A 51 34.14 21.77 14.52
C VAL A 51 34.63 23.00 15.30
N THR A 52 35.60 22.81 16.20
CA THR A 52 36.26 23.92 16.92
C THR A 52 37.30 24.62 16.05
N VAL A 53 37.77 25.80 16.46
CA VAL A 53 38.76 26.57 15.68
C VAL A 53 40.09 25.80 15.51
N ASP A 54 40.51 25.04 16.50
CA ASP A 54 41.77 24.29 16.44
C ASP A 54 41.65 23.02 15.59
N GLU A 55 40.52 22.31 15.69
CA GLU A 55 40.22 21.17 14.82
C GLU A 55 40.09 21.57 13.36
N ARG A 56 39.56 22.78 13.10
CA ARG A 56 39.50 23.33 11.75
C ARG A 56 40.89 23.47 11.13
N LYS A 57 41.90 23.91 11.91
CA LYS A 57 43.29 23.97 11.44
C LYS A 57 43.84 22.58 11.11
N LYS A 58 43.51 21.57 11.92
CA LYS A 58 43.89 20.18 11.67
C LYS A 58 43.26 19.65 10.38
N ILE A 59 41.96 19.85 10.18
CA ILE A 59 41.24 19.46 8.95
C ILE A 59 41.86 20.13 7.72
N ALA A 60 42.24 21.41 7.83
CA ALA A 60 42.93 22.12 6.76
C ALA A 60 44.31 21.49 6.44
N SER A 61 45.06 21.08 7.47
CA SER A 61 46.36 20.41 7.28
C SER A 61 46.27 19.00 6.70
N LEU A 62 45.13 18.31 6.89
CA LEU A 62 44.87 16.97 6.35
C LEU A 62 44.49 16.97 4.86
N GLY A 63 44.50 18.13 4.19
CA GLY A 63 44.22 18.22 2.75
C GLY A 63 42.73 18.08 2.41
N LEU A 64 41.82 18.12 3.39
CA LEU A 64 40.36 18.16 3.21
C LEU A 64 39.89 19.60 2.85
N GLY A 65 40.64 20.23 1.94
CA GLY A 65 40.66 21.66 1.64
C GLY A 65 39.33 22.30 1.20
N PRO A 66 38.45 21.64 0.42
CA PRO A 66 37.16 22.22 0.05
C PRO A 66 36.26 22.48 1.25
N HIS A 67 36.38 21.67 2.30
CA HIS A 67 35.52 21.75 3.49
C HIS A 67 36.06 22.73 4.53
N SER A 68 37.36 23.05 4.54
CA SER A 68 37.97 24.02 5.46
C SER A 68 37.38 25.43 5.32
N LEU A 69 36.91 25.81 4.13
CA LEU A 69 36.34 27.13 3.84
C LEU A 69 34.89 27.28 4.31
N ALA A 70 34.22 26.18 4.68
CA ALA A 70 32.83 26.21 5.09
C ALA A 70 32.67 26.77 6.51
N THR A 71 31.73 27.71 6.69
CA THR A 71 31.51 28.41 7.97
C THR A 71 31.06 27.47 9.09
N GLY A 72 30.27 26.43 8.76
CA GLY A 72 29.68 25.50 9.73
C GLY A 72 29.96 24.03 9.40
N ILE A 73 31.20 23.59 9.59
CA ILE A 73 31.56 22.16 9.44
C ILE A 73 30.98 21.39 10.63
N SER A 74 30.20 20.34 10.34
CA SER A 74 29.68 19.41 11.34
C SER A 74 30.46 18.10 11.29
N LEU A 75 30.86 17.60 12.45
CA LEU A 75 31.45 16.28 12.62
C LEU A 75 30.38 15.26 12.97
N LEU A 76 30.51 14.07 12.40
CA LEU A 76 29.72 12.89 12.70
C LEU A 76 30.67 11.80 13.20
N ARG A 77 30.25 11.00 14.20
CA ARG A 77 31.04 9.85 14.67
C ARG A 77 31.13 8.79 13.57
N ALA A 78 32.32 8.29 13.29
CA ALA A 78 32.53 7.28 12.24
C ALA A 78 31.72 6.01 12.49
N VAL A 79 31.72 5.52 13.74
CA VAL A 79 30.97 4.32 14.13
C VAL A 79 29.48 4.41 13.80
N GLU A 80 28.85 5.57 13.97
CA GLU A 80 27.43 5.73 13.68
C GLU A 80 27.14 5.82 12.19
N VAL A 81 28.03 6.49 11.45
CA VAL A 81 27.88 6.66 10.01
C VAL A 81 28.15 5.36 9.25
N ASP A 82 29.14 4.57 9.68
CA ASP A 82 29.40 3.26 9.07
C ASP A 82 28.24 2.29 9.30
N GLU A 83 27.61 2.32 10.49
CA GLU A 83 26.39 1.55 10.71
C GLU A 83 25.23 1.99 9.80
N ILE A 84 25.13 3.29 9.50
CA ILE A 84 24.19 3.79 8.49
C ILE A 84 24.56 3.22 7.12
N PHE A 85 25.82 3.28 6.70
CA PHE A 85 26.26 2.74 5.41
C PHE A 85 26.00 1.24 5.25
N ASP A 86 26.11 0.48 6.33
CA ASP A 86 25.78 -0.95 6.39
C ASP A 86 24.25 -1.23 6.39
N GLY A 87 23.42 -0.20 6.43
CA GLY A 87 21.95 -0.32 6.45
C GLY A 87 21.37 -0.68 7.82
N LYS A 88 22.13 -0.47 8.91
CA LYS A 88 21.68 -0.64 10.30
C LYS A 88 21.22 0.70 10.89
N ASP A 89 20.46 1.48 10.11
CA ASP A 89 20.14 2.86 10.43
C ASP A 89 18.86 3.05 11.27
N ASP A 90 18.12 1.97 11.57
CA ASP A 90 16.85 2.00 12.29
C ASP A 90 16.92 2.73 13.65
N LYS A 91 17.98 2.48 14.43
CA LYS A 91 18.19 3.14 15.74
C LYS A 91 18.37 4.66 15.64
N TYR A 92 18.75 5.16 14.47
CA TYR A 92 18.95 6.58 14.25
C TYR A 92 17.73 7.28 13.65
N ARG A 93 16.81 6.54 13.01
CA ARG A 93 15.64 7.09 12.29
C ARG A 93 14.49 7.52 13.21
N ALA A 94 14.36 6.92 14.39
CA ALA A 94 13.26 7.23 15.30
C ALA A 94 13.63 7.03 16.77
N VAL A 95 13.54 8.11 17.56
CA VAL A 95 13.17 8.00 18.97
C VAL A 95 11.65 7.89 19.00
N SER A 96 11.10 6.69 18.82
CA SER A 96 9.76 6.41 19.32
C SER A 96 9.88 6.41 20.83
N VAL A 97 9.56 7.52 21.49
CA VAL A 97 9.40 7.54 22.95
C VAL A 97 8.31 6.53 23.29
N SER A 98 8.71 5.31 23.63
CA SER A 98 7.85 4.33 24.27
C SER A 98 7.77 4.70 25.73
N ALA A 99 6.61 5.18 26.16
CA ALA A 99 6.24 5.26 27.56
C ALA A 99 4.77 4.81 27.72
N GLU A 100 4.62 3.52 28.02
CA GLU A 100 3.64 2.93 28.95
C GLU A 100 2.15 2.72 28.53
N PRO A 101 1.37 1.83 29.21
CA PRO A 101 0.89 0.56 28.65
C PRO A 101 -0.67 0.44 28.59
N PRO A 102 -1.25 -0.68 28.08
CA PRO A 102 -2.66 -0.74 27.74
C PRO A 102 -3.55 -1.14 28.93
N VAL A 103 -4.59 -0.33 29.21
CA VAL A 103 -5.64 -0.68 30.17
C VAL A 103 -6.83 -1.30 29.44
N GLN A 104 -7.01 -2.60 29.64
CA GLN A 104 -8.23 -3.34 29.37
C GLN A 104 -9.41 -2.82 30.20
N ARG A 105 -10.56 -2.61 29.56
CA ARG A 105 -11.89 -2.70 30.19
C ARG A 105 -12.95 -2.85 29.10
N ARG A 106 -13.36 -4.06 28.72
CA ARG A 106 -14.41 -4.93 29.33
C ARG A 106 -15.83 -4.36 29.16
N GLN A 107 -16.56 -4.97 28.21
CA GLN A 107 -17.93 -5.49 28.34
C GLN A 107 -19.09 -4.49 28.56
N GLN A 108 -20.06 -4.47 27.64
CA GLN A 108 -21.43 -4.95 27.92
C GLN A 108 -22.39 -4.77 26.74
N ALA A 109 -23.06 -5.88 26.40
CA ALA A 109 -24.32 -5.92 25.68
C ALA A 109 -25.49 -5.55 26.62
N LYS A 110 -26.51 -4.87 26.09
CA LYS A 110 -27.91 -4.72 26.55
C LYS A 110 -28.66 -4.14 25.33
N LEU A 111 -29.57 -4.82 24.63
CA LEU A 111 -30.88 -5.41 24.97
C LEU A 111 -31.89 -4.43 25.61
N SER A 112 -32.80 -3.93 24.78
CA SER A 112 -34.15 -3.43 25.09
C SER A 112 -34.95 -3.44 23.77
N ILE A 113 -35.74 -4.46 23.45
CA ILE A 113 -37.16 -4.69 23.79
C ILE A 113 -38.10 -3.48 23.55
N LYS A 114 -38.80 -3.60 22.42
CA LYS A 114 -40.25 -3.39 22.12
C LYS A 114 -40.91 -2.05 22.43
N LEU A 115 -41.61 -1.52 21.41
CA LEU A 115 -43.01 -1.18 21.58
C LEU A 115 -43.80 -1.46 20.30
N ASP A 116 -44.99 -1.98 20.53
CA ASP A 116 -45.90 -2.67 19.63
C ASP A 116 -46.95 -1.68 19.13
N SER A 117 -47.60 -1.94 17.98
CA SER A 117 -49.00 -1.55 17.73
C SER A 117 -49.54 -2.12 16.41
N ASN A 118 -50.63 -2.90 16.55
CA ASN A 118 -51.73 -3.18 15.63
C ASN A 118 -51.44 -3.78 14.24
N SER A 119 -52.23 -4.71 13.69
CA SER A 119 -53.46 -5.39 14.12
C SER A 119 -53.84 -6.38 13.02
N PHE A 120 -54.68 -7.35 13.42
CA PHE A 120 -55.67 -8.06 12.59
C PHE A 120 -55.36 -9.52 12.24
N VAL A 121 -56.19 -10.37 12.86
CA VAL A 121 -56.30 -11.82 12.74
C VAL A 121 -57.39 -12.14 11.73
N HIS A 122 -57.22 -13.15 10.88
CA HIS A 122 -58.28 -14.13 10.63
C HIS A 122 -57.74 -15.41 9.95
N GLU A 123 -57.92 -16.51 10.67
CA GLU A 123 -57.82 -17.92 10.24
C GLU A 123 -58.97 -18.32 9.32
N LYS A 124 -58.72 -19.25 8.39
CA LYS A 124 -59.50 -20.50 8.24
C LYS A 124 -58.90 -21.47 7.21
N GLU A 125 -58.87 -22.74 7.61
CA GLU A 125 -58.51 -23.92 6.83
C GLU A 125 -59.61 -24.37 5.83
N THR A 126 -59.21 -25.11 4.77
CA THR A 126 -59.60 -26.53 4.47
C THR A 126 -59.68 -26.89 2.96
N LYS A 127 -58.73 -27.74 2.54
CA LYS A 127 -58.86 -29.03 1.80
C LYS A 127 -59.64 -29.14 0.46
N SER A 128 -58.94 -29.53 -0.62
CA SER A 128 -59.00 -30.89 -1.26
C SER A 128 -58.82 -30.94 -2.81
N LYS A 129 -57.89 -31.82 -3.25
CA LYS A 129 -57.90 -32.76 -4.43
C LYS A 129 -57.87 -32.15 -5.85
N ARG A 130 -57.21 -32.70 -6.87
CA ARG A 130 -56.47 -33.95 -7.16
C ARG A 130 -55.72 -33.76 -8.50
N GLY A 131 -54.60 -34.45 -8.72
CA GLY A 131 -54.00 -34.60 -10.05
C GLY A 131 -52.67 -35.36 -9.99
N SER A 132 -52.71 -36.66 -10.23
CA SER A 132 -51.61 -37.63 -10.10
C SER A 132 -50.66 -37.59 -11.30
N THR A 133 -49.35 -37.61 -11.07
CA THR A 133 -48.39 -38.33 -11.92
C THR A 133 -47.37 -39.05 -11.05
N TRP A 134 -47.26 -40.36 -11.28
CA TRP A 134 -46.41 -41.33 -10.63
C TRP A 134 -44.97 -41.25 -11.15
N MET A 135 -43.98 -41.05 -10.28
CA MET A 135 -42.66 -41.71 -10.29
C MET A 135 -41.99 -41.53 -8.91
N PRO A 136 -41.50 -42.58 -8.23
CA PRO A 136 -40.68 -42.43 -7.03
C PRO A 136 -39.17 -42.57 -7.30
N THR A 137 -38.39 -42.10 -6.33
CA THR A 137 -36.93 -42.28 -6.07
C THR A 137 -36.02 -41.24 -6.76
N LEU A 138 -35.06 -40.56 -6.10
CA LEU A 138 -34.26 -40.78 -4.87
C LEU A 138 -34.04 -39.43 -4.11
N PRO A 139 -33.72 -39.42 -2.81
CA PRO A 139 -33.17 -38.24 -2.16
C PRO A 139 -31.73 -38.05 -2.64
N ASN A 140 -31.51 -37.13 -3.59
CA ASN A 140 -30.16 -36.70 -3.92
C ASN A 140 -29.64 -35.78 -2.81
N SER A 141 -28.96 -36.39 -1.85
CA SER A 141 -28.01 -35.70 -0.99
C SER A 141 -26.84 -35.21 -1.84
N SER A 142 -26.89 -33.96 -2.30
CA SER A 142 -25.67 -33.26 -2.69
C SER A 142 -25.87 -31.75 -2.54
N HIS A 143 -25.44 -31.23 -1.39
CA HIS A 143 -24.56 -30.06 -1.33
C HIS A 143 -24.99 -28.85 -2.19
N HIS A 144 -25.96 -28.05 -1.74
CA HIS A 144 -26.31 -26.76 -2.37
C HIS A 144 -26.00 -25.59 -1.43
N LEU A 145 -24.72 -25.44 -1.11
CA LEU A 145 -24.11 -24.15 -0.84
C LEU A 145 -23.01 -24.01 -1.90
N ASP A 146 -22.91 -22.83 -2.52
CA ASP A 146 -21.91 -22.44 -3.54
C ASP A 146 -22.26 -22.62 -5.02
N ALA A 147 -23.54 -22.67 -5.40
CA ALA A 147 -23.89 -22.34 -6.79
C ALA A 147 -23.58 -20.85 -7.02
N VAL A 148 -22.44 -20.56 -7.68
CA VAL A 148 -22.13 -19.23 -8.19
C VAL A 148 -23.27 -18.86 -9.13
N PRO A 149 -23.97 -17.74 -8.89
CA PRO A 149 -25.04 -17.32 -9.77
C PRO A 149 -24.52 -17.12 -11.19
N CYS A 150 -25.37 -17.34 -12.19
CA CYS A 150 -25.00 -17.11 -13.58
C CYS A 150 -24.52 -15.67 -13.76
N SER A 151 -23.29 -15.49 -14.27
CA SER A 151 -22.73 -14.17 -14.55
C SER A 151 -23.61 -13.40 -15.53
N THR A 152 -23.62 -12.08 -15.42
CA THR A 152 -24.30 -11.20 -16.37
C THR A 152 -23.76 -11.48 -17.79
N PRO A 153 -24.62 -11.79 -18.79
CA PRO A 153 -24.16 -12.17 -20.12
C PRO A 153 -23.55 -10.98 -20.87
N VAL A 154 -22.44 -11.20 -21.55
CA VAL A 154 -21.79 -10.21 -22.42
C VAL A 154 -22.70 -9.88 -23.62
N ASN A 155 -22.93 -8.60 -23.88
CA ASN A 155 -23.71 -8.18 -25.04
C ASN A 155 -22.91 -8.38 -26.34
N ARG A 156 -23.38 -9.29 -27.20
CA ARG A 156 -22.73 -9.64 -28.48
C ARG A 156 -23.23 -8.82 -29.68
N ASN A 157 -24.21 -7.93 -29.50
CA ASN A 157 -24.87 -7.20 -30.59
C ASN A 157 -24.24 -5.82 -30.90
N ARG A 158 -22.89 -5.69 -30.89
CA ARG A 158 -22.21 -4.47 -31.35
C ARG A 158 -22.30 -4.34 -32.88
N ILE A 159 -23.40 -3.81 -33.41
CA ILE A 159 -23.58 -3.47 -34.84
C ILE A 159 -23.68 -1.95 -35.10
N ALA A 160 -23.60 -1.09 -34.08
CA ALA A 160 -23.65 0.37 -34.29
C ALA A 160 -22.50 1.13 -33.60
N HIS A 161 -21.88 2.01 -34.40
CA HIS A 161 -20.77 2.94 -34.13
C HIS A 161 -19.59 2.39 -33.34
N LYS A 162 -18.48 2.16 -34.05
CA LYS A 162 -17.15 1.97 -33.47
C LYS A 162 -16.77 3.22 -32.66
N LYS A 163 -17.20 3.32 -31.40
CA LYS A 163 -16.45 4.09 -30.42
C LYS A 163 -15.06 3.46 -30.47
N ILE A 164 -14.09 4.21 -30.98
CA ILE A 164 -12.70 3.79 -30.88
C ILE A 164 -12.51 3.56 -29.39
N ARG A 165 -12.24 2.30 -29.02
CA ARG A 165 -11.88 1.94 -27.66
C ARG A 165 -10.54 2.61 -27.43
N THR A 166 -10.56 3.90 -27.11
CA THR A 166 -9.44 4.58 -26.49
C THR A 166 -9.36 3.92 -25.14
N PHE A 167 -8.73 2.74 -25.10
CA PHE A 167 -8.21 2.20 -23.87
C PHE A 167 -7.44 3.38 -23.25
N PRO A 168 -7.87 3.94 -22.11
CA PRO A 168 -7.16 5.08 -21.51
C PRO A 168 -5.74 4.72 -21.08
N LEU A 169 -5.36 3.44 -21.25
CA LEU A 169 -4.09 2.83 -20.96
C LEU A 169 -3.58 2.18 -22.25
N LEU A 170 -3.04 2.98 -23.18
CA LEU A 170 -2.11 2.40 -24.14
C LEU A 170 -0.92 1.93 -23.30
N TYR A 171 -0.68 0.62 -23.28
CA TYR A 171 0.49 0.03 -22.62
C TYR A 171 1.82 0.67 -23.07
N ASP A 172 1.83 1.28 -24.27
CA ASP A 172 2.96 2.03 -24.83
C ASP A 172 3.30 3.34 -24.09
N ASP A 173 2.38 3.91 -23.29
CA ASP A 173 2.62 5.15 -22.54
C ASP A 173 3.06 4.88 -21.07
N LEU A 174 3.09 3.62 -20.62
CA LEU A 174 3.56 3.29 -19.27
C LEU A 174 5.09 3.16 -19.26
N ASP A 175 5.71 3.75 -18.24
CA ASP A 175 7.16 3.67 -18.02
C ASP A 175 7.56 2.18 -17.85
N PRO A 176 8.50 1.65 -18.65
CA PRO A 176 8.99 0.28 -18.49
C PRO A 176 9.46 -0.04 -17.06
N ALA A 177 9.95 0.96 -16.31
CA ALA A 177 10.34 0.78 -14.93
C ALA A 177 9.15 0.46 -14.01
N THR A 178 8.01 1.12 -14.17
CA THR A 178 6.82 0.89 -13.32
C THR A 178 6.20 -0.46 -13.61
N LEU A 179 6.19 -0.90 -14.88
CA LEU A 179 5.77 -2.24 -15.27
C LEU A 179 6.66 -3.31 -14.63
N HIS A 180 7.98 -3.11 -14.67
CA HIS A 180 8.92 -4.03 -14.06
C HIS A 180 8.72 -4.12 -12.54
N GLU A 181 8.58 -2.99 -11.86
CA GLU A 181 8.33 -2.93 -10.41
C GLU A 181 7.01 -3.60 -10.01
N ASN A 182 5.93 -3.42 -10.79
CA ASN A 182 4.65 -4.09 -10.57
C ASN A 182 4.78 -5.61 -10.76
N SER A 183 5.45 -6.04 -11.83
CA SER A 183 5.67 -7.47 -12.12
C SER A 183 6.53 -8.19 -11.08
N ALA A 184 7.38 -7.45 -10.38
CA ALA A 184 8.25 -7.97 -9.33
C ALA A 184 7.52 -8.15 -7.98
N GLN A 185 6.30 -7.62 -7.82
CA GLN A 185 5.53 -7.81 -6.60
C GLN A 185 5.03 -9.26 -6.49
N PRO A 186 4.95 -9.83 -5.27
CA PRO A 186 4.35 -11.13 -5.09
C PRO A 186 2.86 -11.10 -5.44
N GLU A 187 2.37 -12.11 -6.16
CA GLU A 187 0.95 -12.24 -6.48
C GLU A 187 0.15 -12.69 -5.25
N VAL A 188 -0.86 -11.91 -4.86
CA VAL A 188 -1.76 -12.26 -3.75
C VAL A 188 -3.19 -12.15 -4.23
N LEU A 189 -3.72 -13.27 -4.70
CA LEU A 189 -5.05 -13.38 -5.28
C LEU A 189 -6.15 -13.40 -4.21
N VAL A 190 -7.07 -12.43 -4.29
CA VAL A 190 -8.25 -12.34 -3.43
C VAL A 190 -9.53 -12.55 -4.25
N PRO A 191 -10.48 -13.38 -3.77
CA PRO A 191 -11.74 -13.59 -4.47
C PRO A 191 -12.66 -12.37 -4.30
N ILE A 192 -13.23 -11.90 -5.41
CA ILE A 192 -14.19 -10.79 -5.46
C ILE A 192 -15.53 -11.32 -5.97
N ARG A 193 -16.60 -10.95 -5.27
CA ARG A 193 -17.98 -11.27 -5.66
C ARG A 193 -18.79 -9.99 -5.75
N LEU A 194 -19.35 -9.74 -6.94
CA LEU A 194 -20.29 -8.65 -7.18
C LEU A 194 -21.71 -9.23 -7.24
N ASP A 195 -22.62 -8.68 -6.46
CA ASP A 195 -24.05 -8.99 -6.49
C ASP A 195 -24.81 -7.68 -6.27
N MET A 196 -25.06 -6.96 -7.36
CA MET A 196 -25.62 -5.61 -7.36
C MET A 196 -26.85 -5.52 -8.25
N GLU A 197 -27.82 -4.71 -7.83
CA GLU A 197 -29.02 -4.38 -8.60
C GLU A 197 -29.26 -2.87 -8.52
N ILE A 198 -29.14 -2.19 -9.66
CA ILE A 198 -29.26 -0.73 -9.77
C ILE A 198 -30.18 -0.43 -10.95
N GLU A 199 -31.27 0.30 -10.72
CA GLU A 199 -32.19 0.74 -11.78
C GLU A 199 -32.67 -0.39 -12.71
N GLY A 200 -32.92 -1.58 -12.14
CA GLY A 200 -33.34 -2.78 -12.88
C GLY A 200 -32.22 -3.54 -13.60
N HIS A 201 -30.99 -3.02 -13.60
CA HIS A 201 -29.81 -3.72 -14.10
C HIS A 201 -29.23 -4.59 -12.98
N LYS A 202 -29.05 -5.89 -13.24
CA LYS A 202 -28.42 -6.83 -12.30
C LYS A 202 -27.00 -7.15 -12.77
N LEU A 203 -26.02 -6.83 -11.93
CA LEU A 203 -24.63 -7.23 -12.11
C LEU A 203 -24.29 -8.33 -11.12
N ARG A 204 -24.09 -9.54 -11.64
CA ARG A 204 -23.56 -10.67 -10.86
C ARG A 204 -22.28 -11.13 -11.50
N ASP A 205 -21.19 -11.08 -10.73
CA ASP A 205 -19.89 -11.53 -11.21
C ASP A 205 -19.04 -12.12 -10.08
N THR A 206 -18.13 -13.00 -10.43
CA THR A 206 -17.17 -13.60 -9.51
C THR A 206 -15.84 -13.75 -10.22
N PHE A 207 -14.84 -13.01 -9.75
CA PHE A 207 -13.49 -13.02 -10.28
C PHE A 207 -12.47 -13.00 -9.15
N THR A 208 -11.20 -13.11 -9.50
CA THR A 208 -10.09 -13.03 -8.54
C THR A 208 -9.24 -11.82 -8.88
N TRP A 209 -8.83 -11.06 -7.88
CA TRP A 209 -8.04 -9.84 -8.03
C TRP A 209 -6.68 -9.98 -7.36
N ASN A 210 -5.60 -9.56 -8.01
CA ASN A 210 -4.31 -9.46 -7.35
C ASN A 210 -4.31 -8.24 -6.43
N LYS A 211 -4.29 -8.45 -5.11
CA LYS A 211 -4.26 -7.39 -4.09
C LYS A 211 -3.12 -6.40 -4.30
N ASN A 212 -2.01 -6.86 -4.89
CA ASN A 212 -0.81 -6.06 -5.11
C ASN A 212 -0.76 -5.43 -6.51
N GLU A 213 -1.84 -5.53 -7.31
CA GLU A 213 -1.95 -4.82 -8.59
C GLU A 213 -1.92 -3.30 -8.38
N SER A 214 -1.06 -2.61 -9.14
CA SER A 214 -0.84 -1.16 -9.02
C SER A 214 -1.06 -0.38 -10.32
N GLN A 215 -1.12 -1.07 -11.47
CA GLN A 215 -1.24 -0.43 -12.79
C GLN A 215 -2.71 -0.30 -13.21
N ILE A 216 -3.56 -1.23 -12.79
CA ILE A 216 -5.00 -1.21 -13.06
C ILE A 216 -5.74 -0.94 -11.74
N THR A 217 -6.44 0.18 -11.65
CA THR A 217 -7.26 0.48 -10.45
C THR A 217 -8.62 -0.21 -10.53
N PRO A 218 -9.28 -0.46 -9.38
CA PRO A 218 -10.64 -1.00 -9.37
C PRO A 218 -11.65 -0.15 -10.16
N GLU A 219 -11.49 1.18 -10.18
CA GLU A 219 -12.34 2.10 -10.94
C GLU A 219 -12.16 1.91 -12.44
N GLN A 220 -10.92 1.78 -12.91
CA GLN A 220 -10.62 1.52 -14.33
C GLN A 220 -11.18 0.15 -14.77
N PHE A 221 -11.03 -0.87 -13.91
CA PHE A 221 -11.62 -2.17 -14.16
C PHE A 221 -13.16 -2.09 -14.22
N ALA A 222 -13.78 -1.36 -13.29
CA ALA A 222 -15.23 -1.18 -13.27
C ALA A 222 -15.76 -0.43 -14.50
N GLU A 223 -15.05 0.60 -14.97
CA GLU A 223 -15.40 1.33 -16.20
C GLU A 223 -15.41 0.39 -17.41
N ILE A 224 -14.35 -0.41 -17.56
CA ILE A 224 -14.24 -1.41 -18.63
C ILE A 224 -15.35 -2.45 -18.52
N LEU A 225 -15.61 -2.96 -17.32
CA LEU A 225 -16.66 -3.95 -17.06
C LEU A 225 -18.05 -3.40 -17.42
N CYS A 226 -18.33 -2.14 -17.08
CA CYS A 226 -19.57 -1.49 -17.45
C CYS A 226 -19.70 -1.30 -18.97
N ASP A 227 -18.63 -0.87 -19.68
CA ASP A 227 -18.64 -0.76 -21.15
C ASP A 227 -18.82 -2.12 -21.85
N ASP A 228 -18.24 -3.19 -21.30
CA ASP A 228 -18.34 -4.55 -21.86
C ASP A 228 -19.74 -5.16 -21.65
N LEU A 229 -20.46 -4.73 -20.61
CA LEU A 229 -21.81 -5.18 -20.27
C LEU A 229 -22.91 -4.20 -20.69
N ASP A 230 -22.55 -3.11 -21.38
CA ASP A 230 -23.44 -1.97 -21.73
C ASP A 230 -24.23 -1.43 -20.52
N LEU A 231 -23.58 -1.40 -19.35
CA LEU A 231 -24.14 -0.83 -18.13
C LEU A 231 -23.92 0.69 -18.12
N PRO A 232 -24.84 1.47 -17.52
CA PRO A 232 -24.67 2.91 -17.41
C PRO A 232 -23.42 3.24 -16.57
N PRO A 233 -22.48 4.08 -17.08
CA PRO A 233 -21.31 4.53 -16.34
C PRO A 233 -21.74 5.57 -15.29
N VAL A 234 -22.15 5.08 -14.12
CA VAL A 234 -22.46 5.82 -12.88
C VAL A 234 -23.41 7.02 -13.02
N CYS A 235 -24.57 6.89 -12.37
CA CYS A 235 -25.49 7.98 -12.07
C CYS A 235 -24.80 9.05 -11.19
N THR A 236 -24.65 10.27 -11.69
CA THR A 236 -24.46 11.49 -10.88
C THR A 236 -25.78 12.00 -10.34
#